data_AF-A0A1H7THH2-F1
#
_entry.id   AF-A0A1H7THH2-F1
#
_cell.length_a   1.000
_cell.length_b   1.000
_cell.length_c   1.000
_cell.angle_alpha   90.00
_cell.angle_beta   90.00
_cell.angle_gamma   90.00
#
_symmetry.space_group_name_H-M   'P 1'
#
loop_
_entity.id
_entity.type
_entity.pdbx_description
1 polymer ?
#
loop_
_entity_poly.entity_id
_entity_poly.type
_entity_poly.pdbx_seq_one_letter_code
_entity_poly.pdbx_strand_id
1 'polypeptide(L)'
;MVSVVNLALMGVVLVLHTLIAAVMTRFFRLRLKTQWGYILYALFLIPLVLFVSTLVFSGVLGIGVNLGSAAAAFGVMIGMPLVLGFTIDTLYVPPPEEFENLPESR
;
A
#
# COMPACT_ATOMS: atom_id res chain seq x y z
N MET A 1 -26.74 -4.89 -8.85
CA MET A 1 -26.98 -4.35 -7.49
C MET A 1 -25.74 -4.60 -6.67
N VAL A 2 -25.25 -3.58 -5.95
CA VAL A 2 -24.05 -3.70 -5.10
C VAL A 2 -24.46 -4.27 -3.75
N SER A 3 -23.81 -5.35 -3.30
CA SER A 3 -24.06 -5.91 -1.97
C SER A 3 -23.20 -5.23 -0.91
N VAL A 4 -23.74 -5.09 0.31
CA VAL A 4 -22.98 -4.58 1.48
C VAL A 4 -21.76 -5.45 1.75
N VAL A 5 -21.87 -6.77 1.56
CA VAL A 5 -20.78 -7.72 1.72
C VAL A 5 -19.63 -7.42 0.74
N ASN A 6 -19.92 -7.16 -0.54
CA ASN A 6 -18.88 -6.85 -1.52
C ASN A 6 -18.19 -5.52 -1.23
N LEU A 7 -18.92 -4.52 -0.74
CA LEU A 7 -18.34 -3.26 -0.30
C LEU A 7 -17.41 -3.45 0.91
N ALA A 8 -17.84 -4.23 1.89
CA ALA A 8 -17.03 -4.53 3.07
C ALA A 8 -15.74 -5.27 2.68
N LEU A 9 -15.84 -6.30 1.83
CA LEU A 9 -14.69 -7.04 1.34
C LEU A 9 -13.75 -6.16 0.51
N MET A 10 -14.29 -5.26 -0.33
CA MET A 10 -13.48 -4.27 -1.04
C MET A 10 -12.73 -3.36 -0.05
N GLY A 11 -13.39 -2.89 1.01
CA GLY A 11 -12.76 -2.11 2.07
C GLY A 11 -11.59 -2.86 2.73
N VAL A 12 -11.77 -4.15 3.03
CA VAL A 12 -10.69 -5.00 3.55
C VAL A 12 -9.52 -5.07 2.57
N VAL A 13 -9.78 -5.25 1.27
CA VAL A 13 -8.73 -5.27 0.24
C VAL A 13 -7.98 -3.93 0.17
N LEU A 14 -8.68 -2.79 0.30
CA LEU A 14 -8.05 -1.48 0.31
C LEU A 14 -7.15 -1.27 1.54
N VAL A 15 -7.58 -1.75 2.72
CA VAL A 15 -6.75 -1.74 3.93
C VAL A 15 -5.51 -2.61 3.73
N LEU A 16 -5.66 -3.82 3.19
CA LEU A 16 -4.55 -4.72 2.88
C LEU A 16 -3.58 -4.10 1.87
N HIS A 17 -4.07 -3.48 0.80
CA HIS A 17 -3.22 -2.79 -0.18
C HIS A 17 -2.47 -1.62 0.45
N THR A 18 -3.11 -0.87 1.34
CA THR A 18 -2.48 0.25 2.05
C THR A 18 -1.38 -0.25 2.98
N LEU A 19 -1.62 -1.36 3.69
CA LEU A 19 -0.63 -2.03 4.51
C LEU A 19 0.56 -2.52 3.68
N ILE A 20 0.30 -3.18 2.55
CA ILE A 20 1.34 -3.64 1.62
C ILE A 20 2.20 -2.45 1.15
N ALA A 21 1.56 -1.35 0.73
CA ALA A 21 2.27 -0.15 0.29
C ALA A 21 3.13 0.46 1.40
N ALA A 22 2.62 0.54 2.64
CA ALA A 22 3.38 1.03 3.78
C ALA A 22 4.59 0.14 4.09
N VAL A 23 4.40 -1.17 4.16
CA VAL A 23 5.47 -2.15 4.45
C VAL A 23 6.54 -2.14 3.36
N MET A 24 6.15 -2.10 2.10
CA MET A 24 7.10 -2.04 0.98
C MET A 24 7.88 -0.71 0.97
N THR A 25 7.20 0.41 1.22
CA THR A 25 7.87 1.72 1.36
C THR A 25 8.91 1.66 2.47
N ARG A 26 8.56 1.10 3.62
CA ARG A 26 9.47 0.93 4.75
C ARG A 26 10.67 0.07 4.38
N PHE A 27 10.42 -1.07 3.75
CA PHE A 27 11.48 -1.96 3.28
C PHE A 27 12.47 -1.24 2.34
N PHE A 28 11.96 -0.47 1.38
CA PHE A 28 12.83 0.28 0.46
C PHE A 28 13.62 1.37 1.17
N ARG A 29 13.03 2.10 2.12
CA ARG A 29 13.77 3.10 2.91
C ARG A 29 14.89 2.49 3.73
N LEU A 30 14.64 1.35 4.37
CA LEU A 30 15.64 0.66 5.21
C LEU A 30 16.76 0.02 4.37
N ARG A 31 16.44 -0.47 3.17
CA ARG A 31 17.40 -1.23 2.36
C ARG A 31 18.20 -0.37 1.39
N LEU A 32 17.61 0.69 0.85
CA LEU A 32 18.25 1.52 -0.17
C LEU A 32 18.99 2.70 0.49
N LYS A 33 20.32 2.65 0.46
CA LYS A 33 21.20 3.72 0.97
C LYS A 33 21.36 4.86 -0.04
N THR A 34 20.25 5.38 -0.55
CA THR A 34 20.22 6.45 -1.55
C THR A 34 19.12 7.45 -1.20
N GLN A 35 19.32 8.73 -1.52
CA GLN A 35 18.37 9.78 -1.18
C GLN A 35 17.00 9.60 -1.89
N TRP A 36 17.00 9.10 -3.13
CA TRP A 36 15.79 9.01 -3.97
C TRP A 36 15.38 7.58 -4.35
N GLY A 37 16.23 6.58 -4.11
CA GLY A 37 15.99 5.23 -4.60
C GLY A 37 14.68 4.64 -4.05
N TYR A 38 14.36 4.88 -2.78
CA TYR A 38 13.12 4.37 -2.20
C TYR A 38 11.87 4.96 -2.86
N ILE A 39 11.92 6.22 -3.31
CA ILE A 39 10.80 6.88 -4.00
C ILE A 39 10.58 6.22 -5.35
N LEU A 40 11.65 6.02 -6.13
CA LEU A 40 11.54 5.36 -7.44
C LEU A 40 11.03 3.92 -7.29
N TYR A 41 11.60 3.15 -6.37
CA TYR A 41 11.16 1.77 -6.13
C TYR A 41 9.71 1.72 -5.64
N ALA A 42 9.29 2.65 -4.77
CA ALA A 42 7.89 2.78 -4.37
C ALA A 42 6.97 3.07 -5.56
N LEU A 43 7.31 4.05 -6.40
CA LEU A 43 6.47 4.47 -7.53
C LEU A 43 6.36 3.44 -8.65
N PHE A 44 7.30 2.50 -8.79
CA PHE A 44 7.26 1.47 -9.84
C PHE A 44 6.90 0.08 -9.32
N LEU A 45 7.48 -0.38 -8.20
CA LEU A 45 7.26 -1.75 -7.72
C LEU A 45 5.99 -1.89 -6.88
N ILE A 46 5.61 -0.89 -6.08
CA ILE A 46 4.38 -1.00 -5.28
C ILE A 46 3.15 -1.07 -6.19
N PRO A 47 2.97 -0.20 -7.21
CA PRO A 47 1.86 -0.35 -8.15
C PRO A 47 1.80 -1.70 -8.83
N LEU A 48 2.95 -2.29 -9.17
CA LEU A 48 3.00 -3.62 -9.78
C LEU A 48 2.48 -4.69 -8.81
N VAL A 49 2.91 -4.66 -7.55
CA VAL A 49 2.42 -5.61 -6.52
C VAL A 49 0.94 -5.41 -6.25
N LEU A 50 0.47 -4.16 -6.12
CA LEU A 50 -0.94 -3.86 -5.92
C LEU A 50 -1.79 -4.25 -7.12
N PHE A 51 -1.26 -4.12 -8.35
CA PHE A 51 -1.93 -4.58 -9.56
C PHE A 51 -2.10 -6.10 -9.56
N VAL A 52 -1.04 -6.86 -9.28
CA VAL A 52 -1.13 -8.34 -9.15
C VAL A 52 -2.12 -8.73 -8.05
N SER A 53 -2.06 -8.07 -6.90
CA SER A 53 -3.00 -8.29 -5.80
C SER A 53 -4.45 -7.98 -6.21
N THR A 54 -4.68 -6.91 -6.97
CA THR A 54 -6.00 -6.57 -7.52
C THR A 54 -6.50 -7.66 -8.47
N LEU A 55 -5.64 -8.22 -9.34
CA LEU A 55 -6.02 -9.33 -10.22
C LEU A 55 -6.41 -10.58 -9.43
N VAL A 56 -5.72 -10.86 -8.32
CA VAL A 56 -6.07 -11.99 -7.43
C VAL A 56 -7.41 -11.74 -6.74
N PHE A 57 -7.55 -10.62 -6.03
CA PHE A 57 -8.77 -10.34 -5.25
C PHE A 57 -9.99 -10.12 -6.13
N SER A 58 -9.89 -9.25 -7.15
CA SER A 58 -11.04 -8.88 -7.97
C SER A 58 -11.24 -9.79 -9.17
N GLY A 59 -10.18 -10.39 -9.72
CA GLY A 59 -10.27 -11.32 -10.85
C GLY A 59 -10.54 -12.75 -10.39
N VAL A 60 -9.63 -13.34 -9.61
CA VAL A 60 -9.72 -14.75 -9.22
C VAL A 60 -10.77 -14.99 -8.13
N LEU A 61 -10.80 -14.14 -7.10
CA LEU A 61 -11.72 -14.30 -5.96
C LEU A 61 -13.05 -13.56 -6.15
N GLY A 62 -13.18 -12.74 -7.20
CA GLY A 62 -14.41 -11.99 -7.49
C GLY A 62 -14.77 -10.92 -6.44
N ILE A 63 -13.80 -10.47 -5.63
CA ILE A 63 -14.00 -9.48 -4.57
C ILE A 63 -13.94 -8.07 -5.15
N GLY A 64 -15.03 -7.32 -4.96
CA GLY A 64 -15.09 -5.91 -5.31
C GLY A 64 -16.44 -5.51 -5.90
N VAL A 65 -16.48 -4.28 -6.41
CA VAL A 65 -17.63 -3.72 -7.12
C VAL A 65 -17.19 -3.19 -8.48
N ASN A 66 -18.14 -3.01 -9.38
CA ASN A 66 -17.87 -2.35 -10.65
C ASN A 66 -17.64 -0.84 -10.40
N LEU A 67 -16.40 -0.38 -10.59
CA LEU A 67 -15.98 1.02 -10.42
C LEU A 67 -16.24 1.88 -11.67
N GLY A 68 -16.90 1.34 -12.70
CA GLY A 68 -17.36 2.05 -13.90
C GLY A 68 -16.31 2.24 -14.99
N SER A 69 -15.02 2.25 -14.65
CA SER A 69 -13.93 2.32 -15.63
C SER A 69 -12.63 1.71 -15.12
N ALA A 70 -11.74 1.36 -16.06
CA ALA A 70 -10.39 0.92 -15.71
C ALA A 70 -9.61 2.01 -14.96
N ALA A 71 -9.72 3.28 -15.38
CA ALA A 71 -9.05 4.39 -14.70
C ALA A 71 -9.49 4.54 -13.24
N ALA A 72 -10.80 4.42 -12.96
CA ALA A 72 -11.31 4.43 -11.59
C ALA A 72 -10.81 3.23 -10.78
N ALA A 73 -10.74 2.04 -11.39
CA ALA A 73 -10.17 0.85 -10.74
C ALA A 73 -8.69 1.02 -10.39
N PHE A 74 -7.87 1.54 -11.31
CA PHE A 74 -6.47 1.86 -11.03
C PHE A 74 -6.33 2.92 -9.94
N GLY A 75 -7.12 4.00 -10.00
CA GLY A 75 -7.07 5.07 -9.00
C GLY A 75 -7.44 4.58 -7.59
N VAL A 76 -8.51 3.80 -7.46
CA VAL A 76 -9.01 3.32 -6.16
C VAL A 76 -8.22 2.14 -5.63
N MET A 77 -7.96 1.12 -6.44
CA MET A 77 -7.35 -0.13 -5.97
C MET A 77 -5.83 -0.04 -5.85
N ILE A 78 -5.19 0.89 -6.55
CA ILE A 78 -3.72 0.99 -6.61
C ILE A 78 -3.25 2.38 -6.17
N GLY A 79 -3.74 3.44 -6.81
CA GLY A 79 -3.28 4.80 -6.56
C GLY A 79 -3.53 5.27 -5.12
N MET A 80 -4.75 5.13 -4.63
CA MET A 80 -5.12 5.52 -3.27
C MET A 80 -4.31 4.75 -2.22
N PRO A 81 -4.24 3.40 -2.23
CA PRO A 81 -3.42 2.66 -1.28
C PRO A 81 -1.93 2.97 -1.36
N LEU A 82 -1.39 3.22 -2.55
CA LEU A 82 0.00 3.66 -2.71
C LEU A 82 0.23 4.96 -1.96
N VAL A 83 -0.57 5.99 -2.24
CA VAL A 83 -0.43 7.31 -1.61
C VAL A 83 -0.60 7.19 -0.10
N LEU A 84 -1.66 6.52 0.35
CA LEU A 84 -1.92 6.36 1.78
C LEU A 84 -0.80 5.58 2.48
N GLY A 85 -0.38 4.43 1.94
CA GLY A 85 0.66 3.60 2.55
C GLY A 85 2.01 4.32 2.59
N PHE A 86 2.38 5.00 1.50
CA PHE A 86 3.59 5.81 1.45
C PHE A 86 3.54 6.96 2.45
N THR A 87 2.43 7.70 2.53
CA THR A 87 2.24 8.81 3.47
C THR A 87 2.24 8.33 4.93
N ILE A 88 1.54 7.23 5.23
CA ILE A 88 1.53 6.62 6.56
C ILE A 88 2.96 6.30 7.00
N ASP A 89 3.70 5.57 6.17
CA ASP A 89 5.06 5.17 6.52
C ASP A 89 6.02 6.36 6.61
N THR A 90 5.89 7.39 5.76
CA THR A 90 6.81 8.55 5.72
C THR A 90 6.50 9.62 6.76
N LEU A 91 5.22 9.86 7.08
CA LEU A 91 4.83 10.96 7.97
C LEU A 91 4.43 10.51 9.37
N TYR A 92 4.03 9.24 9.56
CA TYR A 92 3.44 8.78 10.82
C TYR A 92 4.18 7.63 11.49
N VAL A 93 5.13 6.97 10.81
CA VAL A 93 5.92 5.89 11.41
C VAL A 93 7.39 6.32 11.52
N PRO A 94 7.92 6.51 12.75
CA PRO A 94 9.29 6.93 12.91
C PRO A 94 10.31 5.96 12.30
N PRO A 95 11.44 6.46 11.78
CA PRO A 95 12.57 5.65 11.38
C PRO A 95 13.13 4.85 12.58
N PRO A 96 13.59 3.60 12.37
CA PRO A 96 14.24 2.82 13.43
C PRO A 96 15.45 3.52 14.05
N GLU A 97 16.18 4.33 13.28
CA GLU A 97 17.38 5.04 13.75
C GLU A 97 17.08 6.01 14.91
N GLU A 98 15.83 6.48 15.03
CA GLU A 98 15.40 7.32 16.15
C GLU A 98 15.28 6.53 17.47
N PHE A 99 15.12 5.20 17.41
CA PHE A 99 15.03 4.32 18.58
C PHE A 99 16.39 3.70 18.98
N GLU A 100 17.37 3.66 18.08
CA GLU A 100 18.70 3.09 18.34
C GLU A 100 19.52 3.91 19.37
N ASN A 101 19.16 5.17 19.61
CA ASN A 101 19.84 6.07 20.55
C ASN A 101 19.10 6.25 21.88
N LEU A 102 18.06 5.45 22.15
CA LEU A 102 17.37 5.51 23.44
C LEU A 102 18.28 4.91 24.53
N PRO A 103 18.40 5.56 25.71
CA PRO A 103 19.11 4.97 26.84
C PRO A 103 18.47 3.60 27.14
N GLU A 104 19.28 2.56 27.28
CA GLU A 104 18.78 1.29 27.80
C GLU A 104 18.09 1.57 29.12
N SER A 105 16.77 1.31 29.19
CA SER A 105 16.04 1.40 30.44
C SER A 105 16.64 0.37 31.39
N ARG A 106 17.34 0.86 32.42
CA ARG A 106 17.90 0.03 33.50
C ARG A 106 16.83 -0.80 34.20
#